data_AF-A0A326QBP9-F1
#
_entry.id   AF-A0A326QBP9-F1
#
_cell.length_a   1.000
_cell.length_b   1.000
_cell.length_c   1.000
_cell.angle_alpha   90.00
_cell.angle_beta   90.00
_cell.angle_gamma   90.00
#
_symmetry.space_group_name_H-M   'P 1'
#
loop_
_entity.id
_entity.type
_entity.pdbx_description
1 polymer ?
#
loop_
_entity_poly.entity_id
_entity_poly.type
_entity_poly.pdbx_seq_one_letter_code
_entity_poly.pdbx_strand_id
1 'polypeptide(L)'
;MLEALDSAYAPFNVRFTTDPNPFPGAGPYAGRLLVGATMTRNGLGLSGVPGIALSNSFRSTTSNPIAAVQWNTNPRNAAISSLTVSTVGFFAAHEIGHTLDLRHKGLLASSTQAAEEYYDGHATAAGNRWFPLMGKAPVGVNVFPQWSKGDYFRNGRGASNTVDEVAALTARLGARPDDFADSITSTLPTRSVGDGRFVSGTIGTRTDVDIFRIQWNGGPLSLRVDPAGAVASSPQSQIAYGATDDVSGLNLQMDILRSDGTVAFTSSPTNSKGAAFTDLNLSAGTYFVRVDGVGEGSFAGPNSTGFDDYGSLGGYMLSGLM
;
A
#
# COMPACT_ATOMS: atom_id res chain seq x y z
N MET A 1 3.28 -7.63 10.71
CA MET A 1 4.05 -6.37 10.91
C MET A 1 5.13 -6.13 9.85
N LEU A 2 6.12 -7.02 9.67
CA LEU A 2 7.08 -6.87 8.56
C LEU A 2 6.37 -6.76 7.21
N GLU A 3 5.37 -7.63 6.98
CA GLU A 3 4.51 -7.58 5.79
C GLU A 3 3.84 -6.21 5.58
N ALA A 4 3.44 -5.54 6.66
CA ALA A 4 2.83 -4.22 6.57
C ALA A 4 3.84 -3.14 6.13
N LEU A 5 5.07 -3.21 6.66
CA LEU A 5 6.15 -2.32 6.27
C LEU A 5 6.60 -2.58 4.83
N ASP A 6 6.78 -3.85 4.48
CA ASP A 6 7.12 -4.25 3.12
C ASP A 6 6.03 -3.81 2.13
N SER A 7 4.75 -3.89 2.51
CA SER A 7 3.62 -3.43 1.68
C SER A 7 3.63 -1.91 1.49
N ALA A 8 3.71 -1.13 2.57
CA ALA A 8 3.68 0.34 2.51
C ALA A 8 4.91 0.94 1.80
N TYR A 9 6.08 0.28 1.90
CA TYR A 9 7.34 0.75 1.32
C TYR A 9 7.80 -0.05 0.10
N ALA A 10 6.97 -0.96 -0.42
CA ALA A 10 7.28 -1.77 -1.60
C ALA A 10 7.86 -0.95 -2.78
N PRO A 11 7.37 0.26 -3.09
CA PRO A 11 7.91 1.07 -4.20
C PRO A 11 9.34 1.59 -4.00
N PHE A 12 9.88 1.53 -2.78
CA PHE A 12 11.16 2.15 -2.44
C PHE A 12 12.26 1.11 -2.21
N ASN A 13 13.49 1.54 -2.43
CA ASN A 13 14.69 0.72 -2.22
C ASN A 13 15.07 0.69 -0.73
N VAL A 14 14.22 0.04 0.06
CA VAL A 14 14.41 -0.19 1.50
C VAL A 14 14.05 -1.63 1.84
N ARG A 15 14.68 -2.17 2.88
CA ARG A 15 14.43 -3.53 3.38
C ARG A 15 14.17 -3.47 4.87
N PHE A 16 13.14 -4.18 5.31
CA PHE A 16 12.85 -4.42 6.72
C PHE A 16 13.28 -5.83 7.12
N THR A 17 13.74 -5.97 8.35
CA THR A 17 14.24 -7.24 8.87
C THR A 17 14.24 -7.23 10.39
N THR A 18 14.01 -8.39 10.98
CA THR A 18 14.21 -8.64 12.42
C THR A 18 15.60 -9.18 12.72
N ASP A 19 16.39 -9.50 11.70
CA ASP A 19 17.77 -9.92 11.86
C ASP A 19 18.58 -8.74 12.42
N PRO A 20 19.19 -8.88 13.61
CA PRO A 20 20.01 -7.84 14.20
C PRO A 20 21.37 -7.66 13.51
N ASN A 21 21.72 -8.47 12.50
CA ASN A 21 22.92 -8.42 11.66
C ASN A 21 22.61 -8.79 10.18
N PRO A 22 21.69 -8.07 9.50
CA PRO A 22 21.15 -8.47 8.21
C PRO A 22 22.17 -8.40 7.06
N PHE A 23 23.32 -7.78 7.31
CA PHE A 23 24.43 -7.74 6.36
C PHE A 23 25.79 -7.71 7.09
N PRO A 24 26.63 -8.74 6.94
CA PRO A 24 28.05 -8.64 7.29
C PRO A 24 28.71 -7.57 6.41
N GLY A 25 28.97 -6.38 6.97
CA GLY A 25 29.70 -5.30 6.30
C GLY A 25 28.89 -4.19 5.60
N ALA A 26 27.56 -4.13 5.69
CA ALA A 26 26.76 -3.10 4.98
C ALA A 26 26.73 -1.69 5.63
N GLY A 27 27.72 -1.34 6.46
CA GLY A 27 27.71 -0.07 7.19
C GLY A 27 26.62 -0.01 8.28
N PRO A 28 26.46 1.13 8.97
CA PRO A 28 25.50 1.27 10.06
C PRO A 28 24.05 1.15 9.54
N TYR A 29 23.20 0.50 10.33
CA TYR A 29 21.75 0.47 10.14
C TYR A 29 21.21 1.86 9.80
N ALA A 30 20.28 1.94 8.84
CA ALA A 30 19.53 3.18 8.63
C ALA A 30 18.67 3.55 9.87
N GLY A 31 18.32 2.57 10.71
CA GLY A 31 17.76 2.83 12.03
C GLY A 31 17.07 1.62 12.64
N ARG A 32 16.60 1.78 13.89
CA ARG A 32 15.88 0.74 14.64
C ARG A 32 14.47 1.22 14.95
N LEU A 33 13.47 0.40 14.62
CA LEU A 33 12.08 0.56 15.05
C LEU A 33 11.84 -0.36 16.26
N LEU A 34 11.34 0.19 17.37
CA LEU A 34 10.94 -0.59 18.54
C LEU A 34 9.43 -0.84 18.50
N VAL A 35 9.00 -2.07 18.81
CA VAL A 35 7.59 -2.44 18.91
C VAL A 35 7.35 -3.17 20.23
N GLY A 36 6.44 -2.67 21.08
CA GLY A 36 6.24 -3.25 22.42
C GLY A 36 5.21 -2.52 23.29
N ALA A 37 4.78 -3.18 24.37
CA ALA A 37 3.72 -2.68 25.28
C ALA A 37 4.19 -1.57 26.22
N THR A 38 5.48 -1.58 26.60
CA THR A 38 6.11 -0.57 27.44
C THR A 38 7.36 -0.10 26.75
N MET A 39 7.37 1.13 26.25
CA MET A 39 8.52 1.70 25.56
C MET A 39 8.85 3.04 26.17
N THR A 40 10.12 3.19 26.54
CA THR A 40 10.68 4.42 27.08
C THR A 40 11.70 4.96 26.09
N ARG A 41 11.38 6.09 25.45
CA ARG A 41 12.43 6.90 24.82
C ARG A 41 13.03 7.76 25.93
N ASN A 42 14.26 7.47 26.34
CA ASN A 42 14.95 8.19 27.42
C ASN A 42 14.14 8.29 28.73
N GLY A 43 13.40 7.23 29.09
CA GLY A 43 12.61 7.20 30.33
C GLY A 43 11.20 7.82 30.26
N LEU A 44 10.80 8.44 29.14
CA LEU A 44 9.41 8.86 28.92
C LEU A 44 8.61 7.71 28.31
N GLY A 45 7.63 7.19 29.04
CA GLY A 45 6.71 6.18 28.52
C GLY A 45 5.85 6.73 27.39
N LEU A 46 5.52 5.93 26.38
CA LEU A 46 4.53 6.27 25.32
C LEU A 46 3.08 6.38 25.83
N SER A 47 2.88 6.75 27.10
CA SER A 47 1.57 6.77 27.73
C SER A 47 0.69 7.85 27.11
N GLY A 48 -0.07 7.49 26.07
CA GLY A 48 -1.07 8.37 25.45
C GLY A 48 -1.08 8.41 23.92
N VAL A 49 -0.05 7.87 23.26
CA VAL A 49 0.06 7.87 21.79
C VAL A 49 0.40 6.48 21.25
N PRO A 50 -0.10 6.11 20.06
CA PRO A 50 0.16 4.79 19.48
C PRO A 50 1.58 4.63 18.95
N GLY A 51 2.29 5.71 18.65
CA GLY A 51 3.66 5.71 18.17
C GLY A 51 4.35 7.05 18.38
N ILE A 52 5.68 7.05 18.28
CA ILE A 52 6.52 8.25 18.20
C ILE A 52 7.73 8.00 17.29
N ALA A 53 8.25 9.08 16.71
CA ALA A 53 9.46 9.05 15.92
C ALA A 53 10.34 10.28 16.15
N LEU A 54 11.63 10.10 15.88
CA LEU A 54 12.57 11.18 15.70
C LEU A 54 12.52 11.68 14.26
N SER A 55 12.09 12.93 14.06
CA SER A 55 12.04 13.52 12.73
C SER A 55 13.41 13.53 12.05
N ASN A 56 13.44 13.19 10.76
CA ASN A 56 14.64 13.23 9.92
C ASN A 56 15.86 12.47 10.52
N SER A 57 15.61 11.34 11.18
CA SER A 57 16.64 10.54 11.85
C SER A 57 17.01 9.25 11.14
N PHE A 58 16.43 8.99 9.97
CA PHE A 58 16.84 7.89 9.12
C PHE A 58 18.33 8.07 8.74
N ARG A 59 19.11 7.00 8.90
CA ARG A 59 20.60 6.93 8.87
C ARG A 59 21.32 7.44 10.12
N SER A 60 20.60 7.71 11.22
CA SER A 60 21.25 7.95 12.51
C SER A 60 22.04 6.71 12.93
N THR A 61 23.33 6.89 13.22
CA THR A 61 24.24 5.82 13.67
C THR A 61 24.15 5.57 15.18
N THR A 62 23.21 6.23 15.88
CA THR A 62 23.02 6.03 17.32
C THR A 62 22.41 4.66 17.61
N SER A 63 22.77 4.05 18.74
CA SER A 63 22.18 2.79 19.19
C SER A 63 20.70 2.88 19.59
N ASN A 64 20.17 4.11 19.74
CA ASN A 64 18.80 4.39 20.13
C ASN A 64 17.81 4.14 18.97
N PRO A 65 16.59 3.66 19.26
CA PRO A 65 15.55 3.54 18.25
C PRO A 65 15.16 4.92 17.69
N ILE A 66 14.97 4.97 16.37
CA ILE A 66 14.55 6.19 15.65
C ILE A 66 13.04 6.34 15.62
N ALA A 67 12.31 5.24 15.85
CA ALA A 67 10.87 5.19 15.95
C ALA A 67 10.45 4.11 16.95
N ALA A 68 9.26 4.26 17.54
CA ALA A 68 8.70 3.30 18.46
C ALA A 68 7.16 3.26 18.31
N VAL A 69 6.58 2.07 18.11
CA VAL A 69 5.12 1.84 18.07
C VAL A 69 4.62 0.91 19.17
N GLN A 70 3.53 1.28 19.83
CA GLN A 70 2.93 0.50 20.90
C GLN A 70 2.34 -0.82 20.39
N TRP A 71 2.66 -1.94 21.05
CA TRP A 71 2.02 -3.23 20.83
C TRP A 71 1.11 -3.61 22.00
N ASN A 72 -0.13 -3.98 21.68
CA ASN A 72 -1.13 -4.67 22.50
C ASN A 72 -1.00 -4.58 24.05
N THR A 73 -1.95 -3.87 24.66
CA THR A 73 -2.23 -3.65 26.09
C THR A 73 -1.33 -2.65 26.83
N ASN A 74 -1.80 -1.39 26.92
CA ASN A 74 -1.58 -0.62 28.15
C ASN A 74 -2.86 -0.74 29.00
N PRO A 75 -2.87 -1.53 30.09
CA PRO A 75 -4.03 -1.61 30.98
C PRO A 75 -4.40 -0.27 31.65
N ARG A 76 -3.54 0.77 31.52
CA ARG A 76 -3.80 2.12 32.04
C ARG A 76 -4.39 3.09 31.01
N ASN A 77 -4.58 2.69 29.75
CA ASN A 77 -5.21 3.54 28.73
C ASN A 77 -6.25 2.75 27.91
N ALA A 78 -7.52 2.88 28.30
CA ALA A 78 -8.66 2.25 27.63
C ALA A 78 -8.86 2.71 26.17
N ALA A 79 -8.24 3.81 25.73
CA ALA A 79 -8.31 4.28 24.35
C ALA A 79 -7.40 3.48 23.38
N ILE A 80 -6.46 2.67 23.89
CA ILE A 80 -5.46 1.91 23.08
C ILE A 80 -5.55 0.40 23.41
N SER A 81 -6.66 -0.07 23.96
CA SER A 81 -6.74 -1.40 24.58
C SER A 81 -6.89 -2.58 23.61
N SER A 82 -6.90 -2.39 22.28
CA SER A 82 -7.03 -3.49 21.30
C SER A 82 -6.54 -3.11 19.88
N LEU A 83 -5.25 -2.78 19.72
CA LEU A 83 -4.70 -2.55 18.38
C LEU A 83 -4.61 -3.88 17.60
N THR A 84 -5.12 -3.89 16.37
CA THR A 84 -4.91 -5.02 15.45
C THR A 84 -3.48 -5.00 14.88
N VAL A 85 -3.03 -6.12 14.30
CA VAL A 85 -1.70 -6.18 13.70
C VAL A 85 -1.54 -5.20 12.55
N SER A 86 -2.57 -5.05 11.70
CA SER A 86 -2.59 -4.02 10.63
C SER A 86 -2.48 -2.61 11.19
N THR A 87 -3.14 -2.32 12.31
CA THR A 87 -3.10 -1.00 12.95
C THR A 87 -1.70 -0.69 13.48
N VAL A 88 -1.03 -1.67 14.09
CA VAL A 88 0.37 -1.53 14.48
C VAL A 88 1.26 -1.36 13.25
N GLY A 89 1.01 -2.12 12.18
CA GLY A 89 1.73 -2.00 10.91
C GLY A 89 1.62 -0.61 10.28
N PHE A 90 0.42 -0.03 10.26
CA PHE A 90 0.17 1.32 9.79
C PHE A 90 0.94 2.36 10.61
N PHE A 91 0.86 2.29 11.95
CA PHE A 91 1.63 3.19 12.79
C PHE A 91 3.13 3.01 12.60
N ALA A 92 3.62 1.78 12.41
CA ALA A 92 5.03 1.54 12.10
C ALA A 92 5.45 2.24 10.81
N ALA A 93 4.62 2.14 9.75
CA ALA A 93 4.89 2.82 8.50
C ALA A 93 4.86 4.36 8.66
N HIS A 94 3.88 4.88 9.40
CA HIS A 94 3.72 6.30 9.74
C HIS A 94 4.92 6.86 10.49
N GLU A 95 5.35 6.18 11.57
CA GLU A 95 6.47 6.63 12.38
C GLU A 95 7.79 6.56 11.60
N ILE A 96 8.00 5.54 10.75
CA ILE A 96 9.15 5.54 9.84
C ILE A 96 9.08 6.73 8.87
N GLY A 97 7.89 7.12 8.41
CA GLY A 97 7.68 8.30 7.58
C GLY A 97 8.23 9.57 8.23
N HIS A 98 7.99 9.77 9.53
CA HIS A 98 8.60 10.87 10.28
C HIS A 98 10.13 10.80 10.32
N THR A 99 10.72 9.61 10.46
CA THR A 99 12.19 9.46 10.39
C THR A 99 12.75 9.87 9.03
N LEU A 100 11.91 9.82 8.00
CA LEU A 100 12.16 10.26 6.64
C LEU A 100 11.64 11.69 6.37
N ASP A 101 11.40 12.47 7.43
CA ASP A 101 11.00 13.90 7.41
C ASP A 101 9.61 14.18 6.80
N LEU A 102 8.74 13.17 6.76
CA LEU A 102 7.34 13.39 6.45
C LEU A 102 6.61 13.99 7.66
N ARG A 103 5.56 14.77 7.39
CA ARG A 103 4.70 15.41 8.40
C ARG A 103 3.26 14.96 8.22
N HIS A 104 2.44 15.16 9.25
CA HIS A 104 1.04 14.74 9.20
C HIS A 104 0.29 15.29 7.98
N LYS A 105 -0.62 14.46 7.47
CA LYS A 105 -1.57 14.79 6.42
C LYS A 105 -2.90 15.11 7.08
N GLY A 106 -3.22 16.39 7.18
CA GLY A 106 -4.42 16.92 7.82
C GLY A 106 -5.27 17.76 6.86
N LEU A 107 -6.18 18.57 7.41
CA LEU A 107 -6.98 19.55 6.65
C LEU A 107 -6.77 20.96 7.20
N LEU A 108 -6.72 21.95 6.30
CA LEU A 108 -6.72 23.36 6.66
C LEU A 108 -7.97 23.74 7.47
N ALA A 109 -7.90 24.83 8.23
CA ALA A 109 -9.10 25.39 8.88
C ALA A 109 -10.07 26.00 7.84
N SER A 110 -11.34 26.11 8.20
CA SER A 110 -12.34 26.91 7.50
C SER A 110 -12.97 27.94 8.46
N SER A 111 -13.92 28.73 7.98
CA SER A 111 -14.70 29.64 8.83
C SER A 111 -15.55 28.92 9.90
N THR A 112 -15.81 27.63 9.72
CA THR A 112 -16.72 26.85 10.60
C THR A 112 -16.04 25.65 11.26
N GLN A 113 -14.81 25.31 10.88
CA GLN A 113 -14.08 24.15 11.38
C GLN A 113 -12.61 24.49 11.63
N ALA A 114 -12.06 24.07 12.77
CA ALA A 114 -10.64 24.18 13.05
C ALA A 114 -9.80 23.30 12.11
N ALA A 115 -8.50 23.58 12.00
CA ALA A 115 -7.58 22.71 11.27
C ALA A 115 -7.58 21.29 11.88
N GLU A 116 -7.50 20.28 11.04
CA GLU A 116 -7.34 18.89 11.46
C GLU A 116 -5.88 18.50 11.26
N GLU A 117 -5.27 17.91 12.27
CA GLU A 117 -3.89 17.43 12.19
C GLU A 117 -3.80 16.11 11.40
N TYR A 118 -4.73 15.18 11.65
CA TYR A 118 -4.79 13.86 11.04
C TYR A 118 -6.08 13.71 10.23
N TYR A 119 -5.96 13.76 8.91
CA TYR A 119 -7.08 13.49 8.04
C TYR A 119 -7.45 12.02 8.12
N ASP A 120 -8.74 11.75 8.33
CA ASP A 120 -9.31 10.42 8.50
C ASP A 120 -9.92 9.86 7.21
N GLY A 121 -9.45 10.35 6.06
CA GLY A 121 -9.77 9.78 4.77
C GLY A 121 -11.18 10.11 4.26
N HIS A 122 -11.60 9.38 3.23
CA HIS A 122 -12.94 9.47 2.65
C HIS A 122 -13.26 8.17 1.90
N ALA A 123 -14.51 8.01 1.50
CA ALA A 123 -14.97 6.83 0.77
C ALA A 123 -15.35 7.17 -0.67
N THR A 124 -15.17 6.21 -1.56
CA THR A 124 -15.77 6.20 -2.89
C THR A 124 -17.27 5.92 -2.79
N ALA A 125 -18.00 6.18 -3.87
CA ALA A 125 -19.42 5.84 -3.94
C ALA A 125 -19.69 4.32 -3.77
N ALA A 126 -18.73 3.48 -4.17
CA ALA A 126 -18.82 2.03 -4.05
C ALA A 126 -18.38 1.49 -2.67
N GLY A 127 -17.89 2.37 -1.78
CA GLY A 127 -17.57 2.04 -0.40
C GLY A 127 -16.10 1.72 -0.11
N ASN A 128 -15.24 1.73 -1.12
CA ASN A 128 -13.78 1.70 -0.95
C ASN A 128 -13.31 2.96 -0.21
N ARG A 129 -12.34 2.85 0.70
CA ARG A 129 -11.98 3.94 1.62
C ARG A 129 -10.53 4.32 1.51
N TRP A 130 -10.24 5.55 1.13
CA TRP A 130 -8.88 6.07 1.02
C TRP A 130 -8.43 6.75 2.30
N PHE A 131 -7.18 6.53 2.71
CA PHE A 131 -6.54 7.18 3.86
C PHE A 131 -5.10 7.57 3.52
N PRO A 132 -4.60 8.76 3.90
CA PRO A 132 -3.18 9.04 3.79
C PRO A 132 -2.40 8.30 4.89
N LEU A 133 -1.26 7.69 4.56
CA LEU A 133 -0.38 7.00 5.53
C LEU A 133 0.12 7.92 6.64
N MET A 134 0.36 9.20 6.35
CA MET A 134 0.68 10.22 7.35
C MET A 134 -0.58 10.86 7.99
N GLY A 135 -1.76 10.27 7.82
CA GLY A 135 -3.02 10.72 8.42
C GLY A 135 -3.45 9.91 9.64
N LYS A 136 -4.76 9.79 9.84
CA LYS A 136 -5.34 8.97 10.92
C LYS A 136 -5.37 7.50 10.51
N ALA A 137 -5.22 6.60 11.48
CA ALA A 137 -5.34 5.16 11.25
C ALA A 137 -6.68 4.77 10.58
N PRO A 138 -6.66 3.87 9.57
CA PRO A 138 -7.86 3.44 8.85
C PRO A 138 -8.88 2.73 9.72
N VAL A 139 -10.15 2.81 9.29
CA VAL A 139 -11.28 2.04 9.84
C VAL A 139 -12.26 1.64 8.73
N GLY A 140 -12.87 0.45 8.87
CA GLY A 140 -13.88 -0.06 7.95
C GLY A 140 -13.38 -1.24 7.11
N VAL A 141 -13.96 -1.41 5.94
CA VAL A 141 -13.63 -2.47 4.95
C VAL A 141 -13.03 -1.83 3.71
N ASN A 142 -12.24 -2.58 2.94
CA ASN A 142 -11.62 -2.14 1.69
C ASN A 142 -10.92 -0.78 1.81
N VAL A 143 -9.98 -0.70 2.75
CA VAL A 143 -9.25 0.52 3.06
C VAL A 143 -7.95 0.59 2.27
N PHE A 144 -7.61 1.74 1.70
CA PHE A 144 -6.41 2.00 0.88
C PHE A 144 -5.57 3.07 1.58
N PRO A 145 -4.70 2.68 2.54
CA PRO A 145 -3.72 3.58 3.11
C PRO A 145 -2.61 3.84 2.06
N GLN A 146 -2.44 5.09 1.64
CA GLN A 146 -1.51 5.45 0.56
C GLN A 146 -0.61 6.63 0.95
N TRP A 147 0.57 6.69 0.34
CA TRP A 147 1.36 7.93 0.32
C TRP A 147 0.66 8.97 -0.56
N SER A 148 0.69 10.24 -0.18
CA SER A 148 -0.11 11.30 -0.78
C SER A 148 0.72 12.53 -1.12
N LYS A 149 0.33 13.27 -2.16
CA LYS A 149 0.84 14.61 -2.47
C LYS A 149 -0.03 15.74 -1.91
N GLY A 150 -0.99 15.41 -1.03
CA GLY A 150 -1.82 16.38 -0.30
C GLY A 150 -2.86 17.08 -1.19
N ASP A 151 -3.48 16.29 -2.04
CA ASP A 151 -4.36 16.73 -3.12
C ASP A 151 -5.84 16.38 -2.86
N TYR A 152 -6.16 15.98 -1.63
CA TYR A 152 -7.50 15.64 -1.15
C TYR A 152 -8.21 16.84 -0.50
N PHE A 153 -9.55 16.77 -0.52
CA PHE A 153 -10.41 17.82 -0.01
C PHE A 153 -11.60 17.25 0.78
N ARG A 154 -12.06 18.00 1.80
CA ARG A 154 -13.33 17.75 2.50
C ARG A 154 -14.03 19.06 2.80
N ASN A 155 -15.27 19.21 2.35
CA ASN A 155 -16.12 20.38 2.58
C ASN A 155 -15.42 21.69 2.21
N GLY A 156 -14.69 21.71 1.08
CA GLY A 156 -13.93 22.85 0.60
C GLY A 156 -12.60 23.09 1.32
N ARG A 157 -12.24 22.27 2.31
CA ARG A 157 -10.95 22.33 3.00
C ARG A 157 -9.95 21.46 2.27
N GLY A 158 -8.84 22.04 1.83
CA GLY A 158 -7.71 21.29 1.25
C GLY A 158 -6.80 20.70 2.32
N ALA A 159 -5.89 19.84 1.89
CA ALA A 159 -4.85 19.28 2.75
C ALA A 159 -4.02 20.38 3.42
N SER A 160 -3.74 20.22 4.72
CA SER A 160 -2.85 21.13 5.45
C SER A 160 -1.37 20.92 5.13
N ASN A 161 -1.03 19.82 4.45
CA ASN A 161 0.32 19.45 4.06
C ASN A 161 0.33 18.90 2.63
N THR A 162 0.88 19.66 1.70
CA THR A 162 0.96 19.36 0.27
C THR A 162 2.32 18.80 -0.17
N VAL A 163 3.14 18.31 0.77
CA VAL A 163 4.40 17.62 0.44
C VAL A 163 4.09 16.39 -0.42
N ASP A 164 4.79 16.24 -1.52
CA ASP A 164 4.80 15.04 -2.36
C ASP A 164 5.57 13.92 -1.64
N GLU A 165 4.85 13.00 -1.01
CA GLU A 165 5.46 11.95 -0.18
C GLU A 165 6.17 10.89 -1.01
N VAL A 166 5.69 10.53 -2.21
CA VAL A 166 6.32 9.51 -3.05
C VAL A 166 7.65 10.05 -3.59
N ALA A 167 7.70 11.31 -4.04
CA ALA A 167 8.93 11.96 -4.47
C ALA A 167 9.91 12.16 -3.30
N ALA A 168 9.43 12.58 -2.13
CA ALA A 168 10.27 12.76 -0.95
C ALA A 168 10.91 11.44 -0.49
N LEU A 169 10.13 10.35 -0.47
CA LEU A 169 10.61 9.01 -0.13
C LEU A 169 11.58 8.47 -1.19
N THR A 170 11.25 8.64 -2.47
CA THR A 170 12.13 8.28 -3.59
C THR A 170 13.47 9.00 -3.51
N ALA A 171 13.48 10.29 -3.16
CA ALA A 171 14.72 11.06 -3.02
C ALA A 171 15.61 10.56 -1.86
N ARG A 172 15.01 10.00 -0.80
CA ARG A 172 15.73 9.57 0.42
C ARG A 172 16.15 8.10 0.40
N LEU A 173 15.30 7.26 -0.17
CA LEU A 173 15.45 5.80 -0.20
C LEU A 173 15.93 5.30 -1.56
N GLY A 174 15.63 6.03 -2.64
CA GLY A 174 15.66 5.53 -4.01
C GLY A 174 14.37 4.78 -4.35
N ALA A 175 14.03 4.75 -5.64
CA ALA A 175 12.98 3.89 -6.16
C ALA A 175 13.48 2.43 -6.20
N ARG A 176 12.58 1.48 -5.97
CA ARG A 176 12.85 0.08 -6.28
C ARG A 176 12.98 -0.06 -7.81
N PRO A 177 13.96 -0.82 -8.32
CA PRO A 177 14.01 -1.13 -9.75
C PRO A 177 12.76 -1.88 -10.20
N ASP A 178 12.29 -1.57 -11.40
CA ASP A 178 11.21 -2.27 -12.10
C ASP A 178 11.51 -3.78 -12.18
N ASP A 179 10.50 -4.61 -11.91
CA ASP A 179 10.63 -6.06 -11.82
C ASP A 179 10.04 -6.82 -13.03
N PHE A 180 9.11 -6.23 -13.78
CA PHE A 180 8.67 -6.76 -15.07
C PHE A 180 8.78 -5.72 -16.18
N ALA A 181 7.95 -5.81 -17.20
CA ALA A 181 8.08 -4.97 -18.39
C ALA A 181 6.74 -4.31 -18.69
N ASP A 182 6.80 -3.00 -18.91
CA ASP A 182 5.66 -2.14 -19.25
C ASP A 182 5.10 -2.35 -20.66
N SER A 183 5.74 -3.19 -21.48
CA SER A 183 5.40 -3.32 -22.90
C SER A 183 5.45 -4.76 -23.41
N ILE A 184 4.59 -5.04 -24.38
CA ILE A 184 4.62 -6.30 -25.11
C ILE A 184 5.90 -6.36 -25.93
N THR A 185 6.78 -7.30 -25.59
CA THR A 185 7.99 -7.60 -26.34
C THR A 185 8.03 -9.06 -26.76
N SER A 186 8.77 -9.36 -27.83
CA SER A 186 8.94 -10.75 -28.30
C SER A 186 9.71 -11.64 -27.31
N THR A 187 10.40 -11.04 -26.34
CA THR A 187 11.21 -11.72 -25.33
C THR A 187 10.44 -12.06 -24.05
N LEU A 188 9.18 -11.64 -23.92
CA LEU A 188 8.39 -11.95 -22.73
C LEU A 188 8.24 -13.47 -22.55
N PRO A 189 8.60 -14.02 -21.37
CA PRO A 189 8.44 -15.44 -21.11
C PRO A 189 6.95 -15.81 -21.09
N THR A 190 6.62 -16.92 -21.74
CA THR A 190 5.27 -17.48 -21.67
C THR A 190 5.02 -18.10 -20.31
N ARG A 191 3.90 -17.73 -19.67
CA ARG A 191 3.41 -18.34 -18.44
C ARG A 191 2.27 -19.33 -18.75
N SER A 192 2.23 -20.47 -18.05
CA SER A 192 1.23 -21.53 -18.23
C SER A 192 0.17 -21.48 -17.14
N VAL A 193 -1.11 -21.31 -17.49
CA VAL A 193 -2.26 -21.26 -16.56
C VAL A 193 -2.53 -22.63 -15.91
N GLY A 194 -2.70 -22.71 -14.58
CA GLY A 194 -3.24 -23.91 -13.89
C GLY A 194 -2.45 -24.47 -12.69
N ASP A 195 -1.34 -23.85 -12.25
CA ASP A 195 -0.51 -24.33 -11.13
C ASP A 195 -0.74 -23.59 -9.80
N GLY A 196 -1.68 -22.64 -9.76
CA GLY A 196 -2.08 -21.92 -8.55
C GLY A 196 -1.19 -20.73 -8.17
N ARG A 197 -0.06 -20.45 -8.86
CA ARG A 197 0.74 -19.24 -8.65
C ARG A 197 1.51 -18.84 -9.90
N PHE A 198 1.25 -17.63 -10.41
CA PHE A 198 1.94 -17.13 -11.60
C PHE A 198 3.20 -16.37 -11.23
N VAL A 199 3.05 -15.29 -10.46
CA VAL A 199 4.10 -14.29 -10.28
C VAL A 199 3.81 -13.47 -9.02
N SER A 200 4.86 -13.05 -8.31
CA SER A 200 4.81 -11.91 -7.40
C SER A 200 5.58 -10.76 -8.04
N GLY A 201 4.99 -9.56 -8.04
CA GLY A 201 5.58 -8.37 -8.65
C GLY A 201 5.24 -7.11 -7.85
N THR A 202 5.69 -5.96 -8.34
CA THR A 202 5.59 -4.68 -7.65
C THR A 202 5.23 -3.58 -8.64
N ILE A 203 4.09 -2.93 -8.43
CA ILE A 203 3.80 -1.65 -9.08
C ILE A 203 4.50 -0.56 -8.27
N GLY A 204 5.67 -0.13 -8.74
CA GLY A 204 6.57 0.80 -8.07
C GLY A 204 6.35 2.27 -8.42
N THR A 205 5.71 2.58 -9.55
CA THR A 205 5.36 3.96 -9.91
C THR A 205 3.95 4.05 -10.52
N ARG A 206 3.41 5.26 -10.62
CA ARG A 206 2.08 5.48 -11.24
C ARG A 206 2.00 5.14 -12.73
N THR A 207 3.13 4.91 -13.40
CA THR A 207 3.19 4.55 -14.82
C THR A 207 3.69 3.14 -15.05
N ASP A 208 4.02 2.44 -13.97
CA ASP A 208 4.53 1.08 -13.96
C ASP A 208 3.37 0.11 -14.17
N VAL A 209 3.50 -0.76 -15.17
CA VAL A 209 2.51 -1.80 -15.46
C VAL A 209 3.21 -3.10 -15.78
N ASP A 210 2.76 -4.20 -15.18
CA ASP A 210 3.42 -5.48 -15.39
C ASP A 210 2.70 -6.32 -16.46
N ILE A 211 3.41 -6.64 -17.55
CA ILE A 211 2.87 -7.43 -18.65
C ILE A 211 3.43 -8.86 -18.71
N PHE A 212 2.51 -9.83 -18.71
CA PHE A 212 2.82 -11.26 -18.81
C PHE A 212 2.24 -11.88 -20.08
N ARG A 213 3.04 -12.68 -20.80
CA ARG A 213 2.55 -13.43 -21.96
C ARG A 213 1.89 -14.74 -21.51
N ILE A 214 0.71 -15.03 -22.05
CA ILE A 214 -0.01 -16.29 -21.83
C ILE A 214 -0.26 -16.99 -23.18
N GLN A 215 0.03 -18.28 -23.23
CA GLN A 215 -0.44 -19.16 -24.30
C GLN A 215 -1.67 -19.92 -23.80
N TRP A 216 -2.82 -19.73 -24.44
CA TRP A 216 -4.08 -20.30 -24.01
C TRP A 216 -4.60 -21.33 -25.00
N ASN A 217 -5.12 -22.45 -24.48
CA ASN A 217 -5.65 -23.56 -25.29
C ASN A 217 -7.11 -23.37 -25.69
N GLY A 218 -7.75 -22.30 -25.20
CA GLY A 218 -9.16 -22.02 -25.38
C GLY A 218 -10.02 -22.62 -24.26
N GLY A 219 -11.24 -22.10 -24.12
CA GLY A 219 -12.16 -22.44 -23.04
C GLY A 219 -12.09 -21.44 -21.87
N PRO A 220 -12.65 -21.82 -20.70
CA PRO A 220 -12.79 -20.94 -19.54
C PRO A 220 -11.43 -20.64 -18.89
N LEU A 221 -11.06 -19.36 -18.84
CA LEU A 221 -9.88 -18.85 -18.17
C LEU A 221 -10.28 -18.20 -16.83
N SER A 222 -9.65 -18.64 -15.74
CA SER A 222 -9.78 -18.03 -14.43
C SER A 222 -8.43 -17.47 -13.95
N LEU A 223 -8.39 -16.16 -13.71
CA LEU A 223 -7.20 -15.42 -13.26
C LEU A 223 -7.56 -14.51 -12.09
N ARG A 224 -6.58 -14.25 -11.23
CA ARG A 224 -6.75 -13.40 -10.06
C ARG A 224 -5.44 -12.69 -9.74
N VAL A 225 -5.52 -11.40 -9.45
CA VAL A 225 -4.43 -10.62 -8.89
C VAL A 225 -4.89 -9.98 -7.58
N ASP A 226 -4.09 -10.14 -6.52
CA ASP A 226 -4.34 -9.56 -5.19
C ASP A 226 -3.12 -8.78 -4.71
N PRO A 227 -3.28 -7.80 -3.80
CA PRO A 227 -2.15 -7.22 -3.10
C PRO A 227 -1.33 -8.28 -2.36
N ALA A 228 -0.01 -8.09 -2.30
CA ALA A 228 0.87 -8.99 -1.57
C ALA A 228 0.49 -9.00 -0.08
N GLY A 229 0.31 -10.20 0.50
CA GLY A 229 -0.11 -10.37 1.90
C GLY A 229 -1.63 -10.35 2.12
N ALA A 230 -2.44 -10.05 1.10
CA ALA A 230 -3.88 -10.27 1.18
C ALA A 230 -4.17 -11.78 1.25
N VAL A 231 -4.81 -12.23 2.34
CA VAL A 231 -5.22 -13.63 2.49
C VAL A 231 -6.25 -13.96 1.40
N ALA A 232 -6.01 -15.06 0.69
CA ALA A 232 -6.75 -15.55 -0.48
C ALA A 232 -8.21 -15.97 -0.18
N SER A 233 -9.03 -15.08 0.38
CA SER A 233 -10.46 -15.32 0.59
C SER A 233 -11.27 -14.61 -0.50
N SER A 234 -11.62 -15.33 -1.58
CA SER A 234 -12.62 -14.94 -2.60
C SER A 234 -12.41 -13.61 -3.36
N PRO A 235 -12.72 -13.52 -4.68
CA PRO A 235 -12.56 -12.28 -5.46
C PRO A 235 -13.50 -11.15 -5.09
N GLN A 236 -14.47 -11.42 -4.24
CA GLN A 236 -15.52 -10.49 -3.85
C GLN A 236 -15.61 -10.33 -2.32
N SER A 237 -14.63 -10.81 -1.55
CA SER A 237 -14.68 -10.62 -0.11
C SER A 237 -14.23 -9.21 0.25
N GLN A 238 -15.16 -8.41 0.77
CA GLN A 238 -14.80 -7.15 1.43
C GLN A 238 -14.01 -7.48 2.70
N ILE A 239 -12.73 -7.14 2.73
CA ILE A 239 -11.87 -7.45 3.87
C ILE A 239 -11.92 -6.27 4.84
N ALA A 240 -12.33 -6.56 6.09
CA ALA A 240 -12.26 -5.58 7.17
C ALA A 240 -10.80 -5.23 7.49
N TYR A 241 -10.52 -3.95 7.69
CA TYR A 241 -9.22 -3.52 8.18
C TYR A 241 -8.92 -4.17 9.53
N GLY A 242 -7.75 -4.77 9.67
CA GLY A 242 -7.38 -5.57 10.84
C GLY A 242 -7.79 -7.04 10.81
N ALA A 243 -8.47 -7.50 9.75
CA ALA A 243 -8.70 -8.93 9.52
C ALA A 243 -7.46 -9.66 8.98
N THR A 244 -6.53 -8.92 8.38
CA THR A 244 -5.23 -9.40 7.89
C THR A 244 -4.12 -8.48 8.38
N ASP A 245 -2.87 -8.88 8.17
CA ASP A 245 -1.68 -8.07 8.43
C ASP A 245 -1.43 -7.00 7.33
N ASP A 246 -2.29 -6.95 6.31
CA ASP A 246 -2.11 -6.15 5.11
C ASP A 246 -2.45 -4.66 5.34
N VAL A 247 -1.56 -3.79 4.89
CA VAL A 247 -1.76 -2.33 4.80
C VAL A 247 -1.52 -1.83 3.38
N SER A 248 -1.79 -2.67 2.37
CA SER A 248 -1.58 -2.31 0.98
C SER A 248 -2.46 -1.15 0.57
N GLY A 249 -1.82 -0.13 0.00
CA GLY A 249 -2.48 0.98 -0.70
C GLY A 249 -2.85 0.65 -2.14
N LEU A 250 -2.42 -0.50 -2.66
CA LEU A 250 -2.59 -0.88 -4.06
C LEU A 250 -4.06 -1.22 -4.36
N ASN A 251 -4.58 -0.61 -5.42
CA ASN A 251 -5.88 -0.90 -6.00
C ASN A 251 -5.68 -1.44 -7.42
N LEU A 252 -5.89 -2.75 -7.58
CA LEU A 252 -5.47 -3.47 -8.77
C LEU A 252 -6.52 -3.42 -9.89
N GLN A 253 -6.03 -3.20 -11.09
CA GLN A 253 -6.69 -3.55 -12.34
C GLN A 253 -5.93 -4.68 -13.02
N MET A 254 -6.68 -5.54 -13.71
CA MET A 254 -6.13 -6.57 -14.59
C MET A 254 -6.79 -6.50 -15.97
N ASP A 255 -5.97 -6.42 -17.01
CA ASP A 255 -6.41 -6.45 -18.40
C ASP A 255 -5.92 -7.70 -19.13
N ILE A 256 -6.77 -8.26 -19.99
CA ILE A 256 -6.34 -9.19 -21.04
C ILE A 256 -6.12 -8.40 -22.31
N LEU A 257 -4.92 -8.43 -22.87
CA LEU A 257 -4.54 -7.77 -24.11
C LEU A 257 -4.40 -8.78 -25.26
N ARG A 258 -4.65 -8.31 -26.47
CA ARG A 258 -4.29 -9.01 -27.72
C ARG A 258 -2.83 -8.75 -28.07
N SER A 259 -2.33 -9.46 -29.08
CA SER A 259 -0.95 -9.33 -29.57
C SER A 259 -0.59 -7.97 -30.14
N ASP A 260 -1.58 -7.17 -30.54
CA ASP A 260 -1.40 -5.79 -31.00
C ASP A 260 -1.41 -4.77 -29.84
N GLY A 261 -1.52 -5.23 -28.60
CA GLY A 261 -1.59 -4.37 -27.40
C GLY A 261 -2.99 -3.83 -27.11
N THR A 262 -4.00 -4.14 -27.92
CA THR A 262 -5.38 -3.72 -27.64
C THR A 262 -5.96 -4.48 -26.44
N VAL A 263 -6.68 -3.76 -25.58
CA VAL A 263 -7.39 -4.37 -24.46
C VAL A 263 -8.57 -5.20 -25.00
N ALA A 264 -8.58 -6.49 -24.69
CA ALA A 264 -9.70 -7.39 -24.98
C ALA A 264 -10.71 -7.41 -23.83
N PHE A 265 -10.23 -7.45 -22.59
CA PHE A 265 -11.05 -7.51 -21.38
C PHE A 265 -10.37 -6.74 -20.24
N THR A 266 -11.18 -6.17 -19.35
CA THR A 266 -10.72 -5.44 -18.17
C THR A 266 -11.46 -5.96 -16.94
N SER A 267 -10.74 -6.11 -15.84
CA SER A 267 -11.26 -6.35 -14.49
C SER A 267 -10.71 -5.26 -13.57
N SER A 268 -11.59 -4.38 -13.10
CA SER A 268 -11.25 -3.29 -12.16
C SER A 268 -12.39 -3.13 -11.15
N PRO A 269 -12.53 -4.04 -10.16
CA PRO A 269 -13.63 -4.00 -9.22
C PRO A 269 -13.57 -2.77 -8.30
N THR A 270 -14.69 -2.10 -8.08
CA THR A 270 -14.79 -0.90 -7.22
C THR A 270 -15.11 -1.24 -5.75
N ASN A 271 -15.06 -2.52 -5.39
CA ASN A 271 -15.41 -3.02 -4.05
C ASN A 271 -14.45 -4.12 -3.59
N SER A 272 -13.25 -4.16 -4.16
CA SER A 272 -12.16 -5.06 -3.82
C SER A 272 -10.84 -4.32 -4.00
N LYS A 273 -9.76 -4.85 -3.42
CA LYS A 273 -8.39 -4.40 -3.71
C LYS A 273 -7.76 -5.14 -4.88
N GLY A 274 -8.26 -6.35 -5.15
CA GLY A 274 -7.78 -7.25 -6.20
C GLY A 274 -8.73 -7.26 -7.40
N ALA A 275 -8.22 -7.78 -8.52
CA ALA A 275 -8.97 -7.98 -9.76
C ALA A 275 -8.99 -9.46 -10.14
N ALA A 276 -10.05 -9.89 -10.82
CA ALA A 276 -10.19 -11.29 -11.24
C ALA A 276 -11.01 -11.45 -12.51
N PHE A 277 -10.71 -12.51 -13.26
CA PHE A 277 -11.58 -13.10 -14.26
C PHE A 277 -12.00 -14.48 -13.77
N THR A 278 -13.28 -14.80 -13.88
CA THR A 278 -13.84 -16.11 -13.49
C THR A 278 -14.53 -16.71 -14.70
N ASP A 279 -14.05 -17.88 -15.12
CA ASP A 279 -14.57 -18.65 -16.26
C ASP A 279 -14.71 -17.83 -17.55
N LEU A 280 -13.76 -16.92 -17.80
CA LEU A 280 -13.75 -16.09 -19.00
C LEU A 280 -13.48 -16.97 -20.21
N ASN A 281 -14.49 -17.20 -21.04
CA ASN A 281 -14.35 -18.04 -22.22
C ASN A 281 -13.52 -17.33 -23.30
N LEU A 282 -12.30 -17.81 -23.53
CA LEU A 282 -11.39 -17.30 -24.57
C LEU A 282 -11.14 -18.36 -25.64
N SER A 283 -10.94 -17.93 -26.89
CA SER A 283 -10.44 -18.82 -27.94
C SER A 283 -8.99 -19.23 -27.67
N ALA A 284 -8.55 -20.33 -28.28
CA ALA A 284 -7.13 -20.68 -28.29
C ALA A 284 -6.31 -19.56 -28.94
N GLY A 285 -5.17 -19.19 -28.34
CA GLY A 285 -4.36 -18.09 -28.84
C GLY A 285 -3.31 -17.58 -27.86
N THR A 286 -2.52 -16.62 -28.32
CA THR A 286 -1.60 -15.86 -27.45
C THR A 286 -2.28 -14.60 -26.96
N TYR A 287 -2.26 -14.40 -25.65
CA TYR A 287 -2.77 -13.21 -24.98
C TYR A 287 -1.70 -12.64 -24.06
N PHE A 288 -1.93 -11.44 -23.56
CA PHE A 288 -1.08 -10.83 -22.53
C PHE A 288 -1.95 -10.39 -21.36
N VAL A 289 -1.44 -10.51 -20.15
CA VAL A 289 -2.08 -10.00 -18.94
C VAL A 289 -1.31 -8.77 -18.51
N ARG A 290 -1.99 -7.64 -18.36
CA ARG A 290 -1.43 -6.43 -17.76
C ARG A 290 -1.99 -6.26 -16.35
N VAL A 291 -1.10 -6.05 -15.40
CA VAL A 291 -1.40 -5.67 -14.02
C VAL A 291 -1.07 -4.20 -13.83
N ASP A 292 -1.96 -3.43 -13.21
CA ASP A 292 -1.83 -1.98 -13.03
C ASP A 292 -2.39 -1.55 -11.66
N GLY A 293 -1.85 -0.47 -11.11
CA GLY A 293 -2.33 0.22 -9.92
C GLY A 293 -3.18 1.44 -10.29
N VAL A 294 -4.49 1.37 -10.09
CA VAL A 294 -5.43 2.39 -10.59
C VAL A 294 -6.11 3.20 -9.47
N GLY A 295 -6.59 4.38 -9.82
CA GLY A 295 -7.49 5.17 -8.96
C GLY A 295 -8.95 4.70 -9.02
N GLU A 296 -9.79 5.26 -8.15
CA GLU A 296 -11.24 5.04 -8.17
C GLU A 296 -11.99 6.32 -7.77
N GLY A 297 -13.11 6.61 -8.44
CA GLY A 297 -14.01 7.69 -8.07
C GLY A 297 -13.51 9.08 -8.48
N SER A 298 -14.08 10.13 -7.87
CA SER A 298 -13.69 11.51 -8.18
C SER A 298 -12.74 12.04 -7.13
N PHE A 299 -11.51 12.25 -7.55
CA PHE A 299 -10.48 12.82 -6.70
C PHE A 299 -10.53 14.36 -6.64
N ALA A 300 -10.91 14.99 -7.75
CA ALA A 300 -10.93 16.44 -7.90
C ALA A 300 -12.23 17.08 -7.38
N GLY A 301 -12.10 18.26 -6.79
CA GLY A 301 -13.22 19.11 -6.37
C GLY A 301 -13.18 19.48 -4.88
N PRO A 302 -14.19 20.20 -4.37
CA PRO A 302 -14.25 20.61 -2.96
C PRO A 302 -14.48 19.43 -1.99
N ASN A 303 -14.82 18.26 -2.53
CA ASN A 303 -14.96 17.01 -1.80
C ASN A 303 -14.33 15.89 -2.62
N SER A 304 -13.32 15.23 -2.06
CA SER A 304 -12.80 14.00 -2.62
C SER A 304 -13.77 12.86 -2.29
N THR A 305 -14.23 12.16 -3.32
CA THR A 305 -15.09 10.96 -3.25
C THR A 305 -14.43 9.79 -3.97
N GLY A 306 -13.10 9.76 -3.92
CA GLY A 306 -12.25 8.87 -4.66
C GLY A 306 -10.79 9.27 -4.55
N PHE A 307 -9.90 8.51 -5.17
CA PHE A 307 -8.45 8.68 -5.18
C PHE A 307 -7.91 8.44 -6.59
N ASP A 308 -6.84 9.14 -6.97
CA ASP A 308 -6.15 8.90 -8.25
C ASP A 308 -5.21 7.67 -8.13
N ASP A 309 -4.53 7.35 -9.22
CA ASP A 309 -3.53 6.28 -9.33
C ASP A 309 -2.23 6.57 -8.56
N TYR A 310 -2.00 7.81 -8.13
CA TYR A 310 -0.71 8.28 -7.62
C TYR A 310 -0.18 7.46 -6.44
N GLY A 311 -1.05 7.11 -5.49
CA GLY A 311 -0.70 6.33 -4.31
C GLY A 311 -1.00 4.83 -4.44
N SER A 312 -1.54 4.40 -5.59
CA SER A 312 -1.93 3.01 -5.86
C SER A 312 -0.71 2.18 -6.25
N LEU A 313 0.21 2.04 -5.29
CA LEU A 313 1.51 1.41 -5.47
C LEU A 313 1.67 0.26 -4.48
N GLY A 314 2.44 -0.77 -4.83
CA GLY A 314 2.75 -1.86 -3.92
C GLY A 314 3.00 -3.20 -4.59
N GLY A 315 3.27 -4.20 -3.76
CA GLY A 315 3.42 -5.58 -4.21
C GLY A 315 2.08 -6.25 -4.50
N TYR A 316 2.08 -7.21 -5.43
CA TYR A 316 0.93 -8.06 -5.74
C TYR A 316 1.33 -9.52 -5.97
N MET A 317 0.32 -10.40 -6.02
CA MET A 317 0.43 -11.79 -6.45
C MET A 317 -0.58 -12.06 -7.55
N LEU A 318 -0.09 -12.43 -8.74
CA LEU A 318 -0.89 -12.96 -9.84
C LEU A 318 -1.00 -14.49 -9.70
N SER A 319 -2.21 -15.01 -9.82
CA SER A 319 -2.55 -16.43 -9.71
C SER A 319 -3.56 -16.82 -10.79
N GLY A 320 -3.55 -18.10 -11.15
CA GLY A 320 -4.48 -18.70 -12.10
C GLY A 320 -5.13 -19.89 -11.42
N LEU A 321 -6.45 -19.90 -11.47
CA LEU A 321 -7.25 -21.00 -10.91
C LEU A 321 -7.55 -21.97 -12.05
N MET A 322 -7.50 -23.27 -11.76
CA MET A 322 -8.01 -24.29 -12.68
C MET A 322 -9.53 -24.24 -12.76
#